data_AF-A0A1G1FN35-F1
#
_entry.id   AF-A0A1G1FN35-F1
#
_cell.length_a   1.000
_cell.length_b   1.000
_cell.length_c   1.000
_cell.angle_alpha   90.00
_cell.angle_beta   90.00
_cell.angle_gamma   90.00
#
_symmetry.space_group_name_H-M   'P 1'
#
loop_
_entity.id
_entity.type
_entity.pdbx_description
1 polymer ?
#
loop_
_entity_poly.entity_id
_entity_poly.type
_entity_poly.pdbx_seq_one_letter_code
_entity_poly.pdbx_strand_id
1 'polypeptide(L)'
;MSKSPTFRKAPAIVVIATLFLVLSCGGGGAGSAPPPASGNGQVALFISDNISFYKQVITNISGVRLVNSGTGNVCTVMDSPVTLDIANLTNSAHYVGLASCLAGRYNRIDIDFRKSVRLMDQLDAVSACSYASYLDGGQQRSLSCDPATDMCTASIRGSAPDGSVLVQEGQYNDLGIDFDLKQFTVTDFGNAACAVAMTLSTISAADMNQSGRAHGATGSIQGLDTAADTFQMVTSSASFTVNYSGILPSLQPNLDTLLFTAQTSSFPVSVLT
;
A
#
# COMPACT_ATOMS: atom_id res chain seq x y z
N MET A 1 -7.44 7.16 41.68
CA MET A 1 -7.35 7.58 40.26
C MET A 1 -7.63 6.36 39.40
N SER A 2 -8.84 6.24 38.86
CA SER A 2 -9.24 5.12 38.00
C SER A 2 -8.84 5.42 36.55
N LYS A 3 -8.03 4.56 35.92
CA LYS A 3 -7.70 4.67 34.50
C LYS A 3 -8.89 4.15 33.69
N SER A 4 -9.57 5.03 32.97
CA SER A 4 -10.58 4.62 31.99
C SER A 4 -9.92 3.76 30.91
N PRO A 5 -10.48 2.59 30.57
CA PRO A 5 -9.96 1.76 29.49
C PRO A 5 -10.21 2.42 28.14
N THR A 6 -9.14 2.67 27.39
CA THR A 6 -9.22 3.12 25.99
C THR A 6 -9.58 1.92 25.11
N PHE A 7 -10.85 1.76 24.76
CA PHE A 7 -11.27 0.78 23.76
C PHE A 7 -10.73 1.19 22.38
N ARG A 8 -9.78 0.43 21.86
CA ARG A 8 -9.40 0.51 20.44
C ARG A 8 -10.53 -0.10 19.62
N LYS A 9 -11.23 0.72 18.83
CA LYS A 9 -12.29 0.26 17.91
C LYS A 9 -11.64 -0.54 16.78
N ALA A 10 -12.08 -1.78 16.59
CA ALA A 10 -11.70 -2.57 15.42
C ALA A 10 -12.40 -2.00 14.16
N PRO A 11 -11.74 -1.94 12.99
CA PRO A 11 -12.38 -1.49 11.75
C PRO A 11 -13.49 -2.47 11.35
N ALA A 12 -14.63 -1.94 10.89
CA ALA A 12 -15.66 -2.73 10.23
C ALA A 12 -15.21 -2.97 8.78
N ILE A 13 -14.95 -4.23 8.42
CA ILE A 13 -14.54 -4.59 7.05
C ILE A 13 -15.81 -4.87 6.25
N VAL A 14 -16.12 -4.01 5.27
CA VAL A 14 -17.19 -4.24 4.30
C VAL A 14 -16.53 -4.64 2.99
N VAL A 15 -16.69 -5.88 2.55
CA VAL A 15 -16.15 -6.30 1.25
C VAL A 15 -17.16 -5.91 0.18
N ILE A 16 -17.00 -4.74 -0.42
CA ILE A 16 -17.75 -4.32 -1.62
C ILE A 16 -16.99 -4.91 -2.81
N ALA A 17 -17.65 -5.71 -3.66
CA ALA A 17 -16.99 -6.56 -4.67
C ALA A 17 -17.09 -6.05 -6.12
N THR A 18 -17.29 -4.75 -6.34
CA THR A 18 -17.28 -4.18 -7.69
C THR A 18 -16.97 -2.70 -7.63
N LEU A 19 -15.68 -2.35 -7.59
CA LEU A 19 -15.23 -1.01 -7.92
C LEU A 19 -14.82 -1.00 -9.40
N PHE A 20 -15.69 -0.47 -10.27
CA PHE A 20 -15.28 -0.12 -11.62
C PHE A 20 -14.44 1.16 -11.56
N LEU A 21 -13.12 1.00 -11.38
CA LEU A 21 -12.17 2.04 -11.76
C LEU A 21 -12.15 2.10 -13.29
N VAL A 22 -13.14 2.78 -13.88
CA VAL A 22 -13.09 3.18 -15.29
C VAL A 22 -12.05 4.28 -15.44
N LEU A 23 -10.78 3.90 -15.37
CA LEU A 23 -9.67 4.73 -15.81
C LEU A 23 -9.43 4.35 -17.27
N SER A 24 -9.89 5.23 -18.16
CA SER A 24 -9.81 5.06 -19.61
C SER A 24 -8.39 4.70 -20.05
N CYS A 25 -8.23 3.47 -20.54
CA CYS A 25 -6.99 2.97 -21.14
C CYS A 25 -6.90 3.51 -22.58
N GLY A 26 -6.05 4.52 -22.81
CA GLY A 26 -5.74 5.04 -24.13
C GLY A 26 -4.65 4.19 -24.80
N GLY A 27 -5.03 3.51 -25.88
CA GLY A 27 -4.19 2.58 -26.66
C GLY A 27 -3.03 3.24 -27.42
N GLY A 28 -2.04 2.39 -27.74
CA GLY A 28 -0.70 2.77 -28.18
C GLY A 28 -0.54 3.26 -29.62
N GLY A 29 0.60 3.91 -29.84
CA GLY A 29 1.15 4.28 -31.15
C GLY A 29 2.64 3.97 -31.19
N ALA A 30 3.09 3.29 -32.26
CA ALA A 30 4.49 3.00 -32.53
C ALA A 30 5.19 4.23 -33.14
N GLY A 31 6.34 4.63 -32.61
CA GLY A 31 7.24 5.53 -33.34
C GLY A 31 8.19 6.35 -32.47
N SER A 32 9.49 6.20 -32.78
CA SER A 32 10.60 7.13 -32.50
C SER A 32 11.04 7.27 -31.04
N ALA A 33 12.36 7.42 -30.85
CA ALA A 33 12.95 7.67 -29.53
C ALA A 33 12.23 8.85 -28.85
N PRO A 34 11.77 8.71 -27.60
CA PRO A 34 10.93 9.73 -26.97
C PRO A 34 11.69 11.05 -26.87
N PRO A 35 11.07 12.19 -27.21
CA PRO A 35 11.57 13.48 -26.75
C PRO A 35 11.64 13.47 -25.21
N PRO A 36 12.50 14.30 -24.58
CA PRO A 36 12.52 14.42 -23.13
C PRO A 36 11.10 14.71 -22.65
N ALA A 37 10.56 13.82 -21.82
CA ALA A 37 9.20 13.91 -21.35
C ALA A 37 9.07 15.16 -20.47
N SER A 38 8.32 16.16 -20.95
CA SER A 38 8.17 17.45 -20.30
C SER A 38 6.89 17.53 -19.44
N GLY A 39 6.03 16.51 -19.50
CA GLY A 39 4.79 16.46 -18.72
C GLY A 39 4.86 15.51 -17.53
N ASN A 40 3.75 15.46 -16.79
CA ASN A 40 3.61 14.63 -15.60
C ASN A 40 2.71 13.42 -15.88
N GLY A 41 3.00 12.30 -15.20
CA GLY A 41 2.09 11.18 -15.01
C GLY A 41 1.60 11.10 -13.56
N GLN A 42 0.52 10.36 -13.32
CA GLN A 42 0.05 10.03 -11.98
C GLN A 42 0.62 8.68 -11.56
N VAL A 43 1.10 8.55 -10.32
CA VAL A 43 1.58 7.29 -9.75
C VAL A 43 0.73 6.91 -8.55
N ALA A 44 -0.01 5.82 -8.66
CA ALA A 44 -0.78 5.25 -7.56
C ALA A 44 0.07 4.19 -6.85
N LEU A 45 0.23 4.31 -5.53
CA LEU A 45 1.03 3.41 -4.72
C LEU A 45 0.13 2.40 -4.01
N PHE A 46 0.49 1.13 -4.13
CA PHE A 46 -0.14 0.00 -3.46
C PHE A 46 0.88 -0.76 -2.62
N ILE A 47 0.49 -1.16 -1.41
CA ILE A 47 1.26 -2.06 -0.54
C ILE A 47 0.57 -3.41 -0.54
N SER A 48 1.34 -4.49 -0.69
CA SER A 48 0.79 -5.82 -0.84
C SER A 48 1.59 -6.86 -0.05
N ASP A 49 0.95 -8.01 0.17
CA ASP A 49 1.61 -9.23 0.62
C ASP A 49 0.92 -10.46 0.01
N ASN A 50 1.68 -11.54 -0.20
CA ASN A 50 1.14 -12.79 -0.73
C ASN A 50 0.64 -13.70 0.40
N ILE A 51 1.57 -14.17 1.22
CA ILE A 51 1.38 -15.19 2.23
C ILE A 51 2.20 -14.80 3.45
N SER A 52 1.53 -14.78 4.60
CA SER A 52 2.16 -14.54 5.90
C SER A 52 2.19 -15.81 6.73
N PHE A 53 3.35 -16.12 7.32
CA PHE A 53 3.44 -17.07 8.45
C PHE A 53 3.14 -16.40 9.80
N TYR A 54 2.84 -15.11 9.80
CA TYR A 54 2.51 -14.32 10.97
C TYR A 54 1.03 -13.98 10.99
N LYS A 55 0.43 -13.97 12.18
CA LYS A 55 -0.94 -13.52 12.37
C LYS A 55 -1.06 -12.00 12.25
N GLN A 56 -0.03 -11.27 12.71
CA GLN A 56 0.07 -9.81 12.55
C GLN A 56 1.51 -9.39 12.31
N VAL A 57 1.70 -8.42 11.42
CA VAL A 57 2.98 -7.71 11.22
C VAL A 57 2.66 -6.23 11.09
N ILE A 58 2.76 -5.50 12.20
CA ILE A 58 2.44 -4.07 12.21
C ILE A 58 3.71 -3.26 11.97
N THR A 59 3.68 -2.54 10.86
CA THR A 59 4.76 -1.67 10.38
C THR A 59 4.23 -0.25 10.17
N ASN A 60 5.13 0.72 10.24
CA ASN A 60 4.83 2.12 9.96
C ASN A 60 5.70 2.60 8.80
N ILE A 61 5.07 2.82 7.64
CA ILE A 61 5.74 3.33 6.44
C ILE A 61 5.51 4.85 6.43
N SER A 62 6.58 5.62 6.48
CA SER A 62 6.52 7.09 6.54
C SER A 62 6.59 7.74 5.17
N GLY A 63 7.22 7.10 4.18
CA GLY A 63 7.32 7.67 2.84
C GLY A 63 7.80 6.69 1.78
N VAL A 64 7.49 7.02 0.53
CA VAL A 64 7.95 6.29 -0.65
C VAL A 64 8.35 7.29 -1.72
N ARG A 65 9.54 7.11 -2.29
CA ARG A 65 10.11 7.98 -3.32
C ARG A 65 10.59 7.16 -4.50
N LEU A 66 10.23 7.59 -5.70
CA LEU A 66 10.86 7.15 -6.95
C LEU A 66 12.09 8.01 -7.19
N VAL A 67 13.24 7.39 -7.50
CA VAL A 67 14.50 8.09 -7.77
C VAL A 67 15.08 7.65 -9.10
N ASN A 68 15.43 8.63 -9.94
CA ASN A 68 16.30 8.43 -11.08
C ASN A 68 17.71 8.87 -10.70
N SER A 69 18.59 7.90 -10.45
CA SER A 69 19.97 8.18 -10.03
C SER A 69 20.83 8.81 -11.14
N GLY A 70 20.41 8.71 -12.41
CA GLY A 70 21.12 9.28 -13.56
C GLY A 70 20.79 10.75 -13.81
N THR A 71 19.53 11.14 -13.65
CA THR A 71 19.08 12.54 -13.84
C THR A 71 18.98 13.33 -12.53
N GLY A 72 18.96 12.65 -11.39
CA GLY A 72 18.71 13.26 -10.07
C GLY A 72 17.24 13.52 -9.78
N ASN A 73 16.32 13.14 -10.68
CA ASN A 73 14.89 13.34 -10.45
C ASN A 73 14.39 12.48 -9.29
N VAL A 74 13.62 13.09 -8.40
CA VAL A 74 12.94 12.43 -7.28
C VAL A 74 11.45 12.74 -7.37
N CYS A 75 10.61 11.72 -7.27
CA CYS A 75 9.17 11.90 -7.08
C CYS A 75 8.75 11.27 -5.75
N THR A 76 8.22 12.06 -4.83
CA THR A 76 7.64 11.56 -3.59
C THR A 76 6.22 11.09 -3.87
N VAL A 77 5.99 9.77 -3.77
CA VAL A 77 4.68 9.14 -4.02
C VAL A 77 3.85 9.08 -2.74
N MET A 78 4.52 9.03 -1.59
CA MET A 78 3.89 9.06 -0.28
C MET A 78 4.80 9.83 0.68
N ASP A 79 4.22 10.77 1.43
CA ASP A 79 4.88 11.60 2.45
C ASP A 79 4.15 11.59 3.81
N SER A 80 3.01 10.92 3.85
CA SER A 80 2.13 10.84 5.02
C SER A 80 2.22 9.45 5.63
N PRO A 81 2.66 9.31 6.89
CA PRO A 81 2.86 7.99 7.48
C PRO A 81 1.59 7.16 7.56
N VAL A 82 1.72 5.88 7.19
CA VAL A 82 0.67 4.86 7.28
C VAL A 82 1.13 3.74 8.20
N THR A 83 0.25 3.33 9.12
CA THR A 83 0.47 2.12 9.93
C THR A 83 -0.38 1.01 9.37
N LEU A 84 0.25 -0.09 8.99
CA LEU A 84 -0.39 -1.20 8.31
C LEU A 84 -0.06 -2.50 9.05
N ASP A 85 -1.05 -3.38 9.13
CA ASP A 85 -0.82 -4.79 9.43
C ASP A 85 -0.63 -5.52 8.10
N ILE A 86 0.62 -5.68 7.66
CA ILE A 86 0.92 -6.23 6.34
C ILE A 86 0.52 -7.71 6.24
N ALA A 87 0.35 -8.43 7.35
CA ALA A 87 -0.20 -9.79 7.33
C ALA A 87 -1.67 -9.83 6.88
N ASN A 88 -2.45 -8.77 7.17
CA ASN A 88 -3.82 -8.65 6.69
C ASN A 88 -3.91 -8.31 5.20
N LEU A 89 -2.77 -8.06 4.54
CA LEU A 89 -2.72 -7.80 3.11
C LEU A 89 -2.55 -9.07 2.28
N THR A 90 -2.50 -10.25 2.90
CA THR A 90 -2.48 -11.56 2.24
C THR A 90 -3.49 -11.61 1.09
N ASN A 91 -3.01 -11.77 -0.14
CA ASN A 91 -3.80 -11.78 -1.39
C ASN A 91 -4.56 -10.48 -1.70
N SER A 92 -4.07 -9.33 -1.24
CA SER A 92 -4.66 -8.02 -1.54
C SER A 92 -3.59 -6.94 -1.74
N ALA A 93 -3.91 -5.91 -2.50
CA ALA A 93 -3.08 -4.73 -2.66
C ALA A 93 -3.82 -3.51 -2.11
N HIS A 94 -3.23 -2.85 -1.12
CA HIS A 94 -3.81 -1.73 -0.42
C HIS A 94 -3.28 -0.41 -0.94
N TYR A 95 -4.16 0.43 -1.48
CA TYR A 95 -3.85 1.78 -1.91
C TYR A 95 -3.43 2.66 -0.73
N VAL A 96 -2.29 3.35 -0.86
CA VAL A 96 -1.74 4.22 0.19
C VAL A 96 -1.38 5.63 -0.28
N GLY A 97 -1.28 5.88 -1.59
CA GLY A 97 -0.84 7.18 -2.09
C GLY A 97 -1.10 7.39 -3.58
N LEU A 98 -1.22 8.66 -3.97
CA LEU A 98 -1.26 9.10 -5.36
C LEU A 98 -0.42 10.38 -5.47
N ALA A 99 0.47 10.43 -6.46
CA ALA A 99 1.29 11.60 -6.70
C ALA A 99 1.45 11.90 -8.19
N SER A 100 1.59 13.18 -8.51
CA SER A 100 1.97 13.65 -9.83
C SER A 100 3.50 13.63 -9.95
N CYS A 101 4.03 12.72 -10.76
CA CYS A 101 5.46 12.59 -11.02
C CYS A 101 5.81 13.10 -12.42
N LEU A 102 7.02 13.66 -12.58
CA LEU A 102 7.56 13.94 -13.92
C LEU A 102 7.63 12.64 -14.72
N ALA A 103 7.18 12.66 -15.96
CA ALA A 103 7.28 11.50 -16.83
C ALA A 103 8.75 11.14 -17.08
N GLY A 104 9.02 9.84 -17.15
CA GLY A 104 10.37 9.32 -17.29
C GLY A 104 10.61 8.03 -16.50
N ARG A 105 11.83 7.53 -16.59
CA ARG A 105 12.25 6.31 -15.89
C ARG A 105 12.80 6.65 -14.51
N TYR A 106 12.46 5.86 -13.52
CA TYR A 106 13.02 5.89 -12.17
C TYR A 106 13.62 4.53 -11.86
N ASN A 107 14.90 4.46 -11.53
CA ASN A 107 15.64 3.19 -11.41
C ASN A 107 15.85 2.72 -9.97
N ARG A 108 15.25 3.41 -9.01
CA ARG A 108 15.35 3.13 -7.59
C ARG A 108 14.10 3.59 -6.87
N ILE A 109 13.73 2.86 -5.83
CA ILE A 109 12.61 3.18 -4.96
C ILE A 109 13.14 3.21 -3.53
N ASP A 110 13.02 4.37 -2.91
CA ASP A 110 13.39 4.57 -1.52
C ASP A 110 12.12 4.50 -0.68
N ILE A 111 12.10 3.58 0.30
CA ILE A 111 10.96 3.33 1.20
C ILE A 111 11.44 3.67 2.61
N ASP A 112 10.81 4.67 3.22
CA ASP A 112 11.11 5.14 4.55
C ASP A 112 10.12 4.55 5.55
N PHE A 113 10.60 3.92 6.62
CA PHE A 113 9.76 3.28 7.63
C PHE A 113 10.39 3.38 9.02
N ARG A 114 9.57 3.24 10.07
CA ARG A 114 10.06 3.13 11.45
C ARG A 114 10.83 1.82 11.62
N LYS A 115 11.98 1.88 12.28
CA LYS A 115 12.81 0.70 12.59
C LYS A 115 12.03 -0.34 13.38
N SER A 116 11.17 0.10 14.30
CA SER A 116 10.34 -0.78 15.12
C SER A 116 9.24 -1.46 14.30
N VAL A 117 9.07 -2.76 14.54
CA VAL A 117 8.01 -3.60 13.96
C VAL A 117 7.44 -4.51 15.04
N ARG A 118 6.11 -4.69 15.05
CA ARG A 118 5.43 -5.59 15.98
C ARG A 118 4.97 -6.84 15.24
N LEU A 119 5.45 -8.00 15.69
CA LEU A 119 5.09 -9.29 15.13
C LEU A 119 4.17 -10.05 16.09
N MET A 120 3.23 -10.80 15.54
CA MET A 120 2.44 -11.82 16.23
C MET A 120 2.49 -13.10 15.42
N ASP A 121 2.94 -14.20 16.02
CA ASP A 121 2.98 -15.49 15.37
C ASP A 121 1.59 -16.17 15.34
N GLN A 122 1.53 -17.38 14.79
CA GLN A 122 0.28 -18.16 14.72
C GLN A 122 -0.21 -18.67 16.09
N LEU A 123 0.63 -18.60 17.12
CA LEU A 123 0.34 -19.05 18.49
C LEU A 123 0.01 -17.87 19.42
N ASP A 124 -0.26 -16.69 18.85
CA ASP A 124 -0.54 -15.44 19.58
C ASP A 124 0.62 -14.91 20.43
N ALA A 125 1.84 -15.43 20.25
CA ALA A 125 3.02 -14.85 20.87
C ALA A 125 3.37 -13.54 20.15
N VAL A 126 3.65 -12.50 20.92
CA VAL A 126 3.94 -11.15 20.40
C VAL A 126 5.39 -10.79 20.68
N SER A 127 6.07 -10.22 19.68
CA SER A 127 7.42 -9.70 19.82
C SER A 127 7.52 -8.28 19.29
N ALA A 128 8.21 -7.42 20.03
CA ALA A 128 8.66 -6.12 19.54
C ALA A 128 10.05 -6.30 18.93
N CYS A 129 10.16 -6.14 17.62
CA CYS A 129 11.38 -6.38 16.87
C CYS A 129 11.86 -5.11 16.19
N SER A 130 13.08 -5.14 15.66
CA SER A 130 13.63 -4.08 14.82
C SER A 130 13.96 -4.60 13.44
N TYR A 131 13.64 -3.83 12.40
CA TYR A 131 14.20 -4.08 11.08
C TYR A 131 15.71 -3.82 11.11
N ALA A 132 16.48 -4.80 10.62
CA ALA A 132 17.94 -4.74 10.59
C ALA A 132 18.51 -4.73 9.17
N SER A 133 17.84 -5.41 8.24
CA SER A 133 18.28 -5.53 6.85
C SER A 133 17.11 -5.79 5.91
N TYR A 134 17.34 -5.70 4.61
CA TYR A 134 16.38 -6.05 3.57
C TYR A 134 17.02 -6.85 2.43
N LEU A 135 16.23 -7.66 1.73
CA LEU A 135 16.64 -8.34 0.50
C LEU A 135 16.23 -7.50 -0.72
N ASP A 136 17.20 -7.24 -1.61
CA ASP A 136 17.03 -6.60 -2.93
C ASP A 136 17.65 -7.51 -3.99
N GLY A 137 16.82 -8.08 -4.88
CA GLY A 137 17.28 -9.07 -5.87
C GLY A 137 17.97 -10.28 -5.25
N GLY A 138 17.53 -10.72 -4.06
CA GLY A 138 18.12 -11.83 -3.31
C GLY A 138 19.43 -11.50 -2.58
N GLN A 139 19.92 -10.26 -2.64
CA GLN A 139 21.09 -9.80 -1.90
C GLN A 139 20.66 -9.09 -0.62
N GLN A 140 21.23 -9.51 0.51
CA GLN A 140 20.97 -8.87 1.80
C GLN A 140 21.72 -7.53 1.90
N ARG A 141 21.00 -6.49 2.26
CA ARG A 141 21.46 -5.11 2.42
C ARG A 141 21.17 -4.65 3.84
N SER A 142 22.15 -4.07 4.51
CA SER A 142 21.90 -3.42 5.81
C SER A 142 21.02 -2.19 5.64
N LEU A 143 20.14 -1.94 6.60
CA LEU A 143 19.37 -0.71 6.64
C LEU A 143 20.22 0.46 7.13
N SER A 144 20.06 1.62 6.49
CA SER A 144 20.55 2.88 7.02
C SER A 144 19.42 3.49 7.84
N CYS A 145 19.66 3.67 9.15
CA CYS A 145 18.67 4.22 10.06
C CYS A 145 19.23 5.46 10.76
N ASP A 146 18.42 6.50 10.86
CA ASP A 146 18.70 7.68 11.66
C ASP A 146 18.37 7.39 13.15
N PRO A 147 19.36 7.40 14.05
CA PRO A 147 19.14 7.10 15.47
C PRO A 147 18.33 8.17 16.21
N ALA A 148 18.22 9.40 15.68
CA ALA A 148 17.43 10.46 16.30
C ALA A 148 15.92 10.29 16.05
N THR A 149 15.57 9.78 14.87
CA THR A 149 14.18 9.62 14.44
C THR A 149 13.71 8.16 14.39
N ASP A 150 14.61 7.20 14.56
CA ASP A 150 14.34 5.76 14.39
C ASP A 150 13.74 5.43 13.00
N MET A 151 14.07 6.25 12.01
CA MET A 151 13.64 6.08 10.62
C MET A 151 14.71 5.35 9.84
N CYS A 152 14.33 4.30 9.13
CA CYS A 152 15.19 3.55 8.23
C CYS A 152 14.73 3.75 6.78
N THR A 153 15.68 3.69 5.85
CA THR A 153 15.39 3.69 4.41
C THR A 153 15.85 2.36 3.80
N ALA A 154 14.93 1.65 3.14
CA ALA A 154 15.27 0.60 2.18
C ALA A 154 15.28 1.19 0.77
N SER A 155 16.31 0.89 -0.01
CA SER A 155 16.49 1.38 -1.37
C SER A 155 16.55 0.19 -2.32
N ILE A 156 15.45 -0.14 -2.96
CA ILE A 156 15.34 -1.29 -3.87
C ILE A 156 15.43 -0.85 -5.33
N ARG A 157 15.90 -1.75 -6.19
CA ARG A 157 15.81 -1.57 -7.64
C ARG A 157 14.39 -1.91 -8.10
N GLY A 158 13.90 -1.28 -9.17
CA GLY A 158 12.60 -1.62 -9.75
C GLY A 158 12.57 -3.06 -10.30
N SER A 159 11.37 -3.60 -10.54
CA SER A 159 11.13 -5.00 -10.93
C SER A 159 11.32 -5.31 -12.40
N ALA A 160 11.39 -4.27 -13.25
CA ALA A 160 11.62 -4.48 -14.68
C ALA A 160 13.02 -5.09 -14.92
N PRO A 161 13.26 -5.77 -16.05
CA PRO A 161 14.58 -6.29 -16.42
C PRO A 161 15.68 -5.21 -16.45
N ASP A 162 15.29 -3.93 -16.60
CA ASP A 162 16.16 -2.76 -16.53
C ASP A 162 16.17 -2.06 -15.15
N GLY A 163 15.45 -2.62 -14.17
CA GLY A 163 15.37 -2.12 -12.81
C GLY A 163 14.54 -0.84 -12.64
N SER A 164 13.67 -0.48 -13.61
CA SER A 164 13.02 0.82 -13.62
C SER A 164 11.49 0.82 -13.56
N VAL A 165 10.93 1.81 -12.88
CA VAL A 165 9.53 2.25 -12.96
C VAL A 165 9.45 3.31 -14.06
N LEU A 166 8.60 3.11 -15.06
CA LEU A 166 8.32 4.10 -16.10
C LEU A 166 7.07 4.88 -15.72
N VAL A 167 7.20 6.19 -15.55
CA VAL A 167 6.07 7.11 -15.42
C VAL A 167 5.75 7.67 -16.81
N GLN A 168 4.57 7.36 -17.32
CA GLN A 168 4.11 7.83 -18.62
C GLN A 168 3.31 9.14 -18.46
N GLU A 169 3.59 10.10 -19.34
CA GLU A 169 2.91 11.40 -19.36
C GLU A 169 1.41 11.24 -19.60
N GLY A 170 0.59 11.93 -18.81
CA GLY A 170 -0.87 11.90 -18.93
C GLY A 170 -1.52 10.56 -18.57
N GLN A 171 -0.76 9.60 -18.04
CA GLN A 171 -1.26 8.28 -17.66
C GLN A 171 -1.22 8.06 -16.15
N TYR A 172 -2.06 7.13 -15.70
CA TYR A 172 -1.97 6.53 -14.37
C TYR A 172 -1.03 5.34 -14.43
N ASN A 173 -0.10 5.29 -13.48
CA ASN A 173 0.93 4.27 -13.37
C ASN A 173 0.80 3.65 -11.99
N ASP A 174 0.48 2.35 -11.90
CA ASP A 174 0.41 1.69 -10.61
C ASP A 174 1.79 1.18 -10.19
N LEU A 175 2.17 1.51 -8.97
CA LEU A 175 3.37 1.05 -8.29
C LEU A 175 2.95 0.17 -7.12
N GLY A 176 3.21 -1.12 -7.20
CA GLY A 176 3.04 -2.02 -6.06
C GLY A 176 4.35 -2.30 -5.33
N ILE A 177 4.31 -2.35 -4.01
CA ILE A 177 5.40 -2.83 -3.14
C ILE A 177 4.91 -4.09 -2.41
N ASP A 178 5.55 -5.22 -2.65
CA ASP A 178 5.26 -6.51 -2.02
C ASP A 178 6.29 -6.79 -0.92
N PHE A 179 5.81 -6.93 0.33
CA PHE A 179 6.66 -7.20 1.50
C PHE A 179 7.01 -8.70 1.66
N ASP A 180 6.52 -9.56 0.77
CA ASP A 180 6.75 -11.02 0.73
C ASP A 180 7.07 -11.66 2.09
N LEU A 181 6.09 -11.61 3.01
CA LEU A 181 6.25 -11.99 4.41
C LEU A 181 6.74 -13.42 4.60
N LYS A 182 6.46 -14.32 3.65
CA LYS A 182 6.98 -15.70 3.65
C LYS A 182 8.51 -15.77 3.63
N GLN A 183 9.18 -14.71 3.15
CA GLN A 183 10.64 -14.61 3.06
C GLN A 183 11.25 -13.77 4.19
N PHE A 184 10.47 -13.29 5.15
CA PHE A 184 11.04 -12.61 6.31
C PHE A 184 11.88 -13.59 7.13
N THR A 185 13.11 -13.18 7.44
CA THR A 185 13.93 -13.88 8.42
C THR A 185 13.87 -13.15 9.75
N VAL A 186 13.45 -13.84 10.80
CA VAL A 186 13.36 -13.28 12.15
C VAL A 186 14.33 -14.01 13.06
N THR A 187 15.16 -13.25 13.76
CA THR A 187 16.08 -13.77 14.79
C THR A 187 15.61 -13.33 16.16
N ASP A 188 15.83 -14.17 17.18
CA ASP A 188 15.57 -13.88 18.59
C ASP A 188 14.12 -13.43 18.89
N PHE A 189 13.12 -14.00 18.20
CA PHE A 189 11.71 -13.73 18.47
C PHE A 189 11.36 -13.91 19.96
N GLY A 190 10.60 -12.96 20.52
CA GLY A 190 10.22 -12.91 21.93
C GLY A 190 11.29 -12.30 22.85
N ASN A 191 12.47 -11.96 22.33
CA ASN A 191 13.56 -11.35 23.09
C ASN A 191 13.78 -9.88 22.69
N ALA A 192 14.46 -9.11 23.55
CA ALA A 192 14.79 -7.71 23.28
C ALA A 192 15.72 -7.51 22.07
N ALA A 193 16.46 -8.55 21.67
CA ALA A 193 17.32 -8.55 20.49
C ALA A 193 16.58 -8.92 19.19
N CYS A 194 15.24 -9.07 19.23
CA CYS A 194 14.48 -9.51 18.06
C CYS A 194 14.75 -8.63 16.84
N ALA A 195 15.20 -9.24 15.74
CA ALA A 195 15.53 -8.53 14.52
C ALA A 195 14.87 -9.17 13.30
N VAL A 196 14.52 -8.34 12.33
CA VAL A 196 13.84 -8.74 11.09
C VAL A 196 14.70 -8.35 9.90
N ALA A 197 14.98 -9.33 9.03
CA ALA A 197 15.40 -9.08 7.66
C ALA A 197 14.16 -9.14 6.76
N MET A 198 13.79 -7.99 6.18
CA MET A 198 12.62 -7.89 5.31
C MET A 198 12.94 -8.32 3.88
N THR A 199 11.93 -8.75 3.15
CA THR A 199 12.03 -8.96 1.71
C THR A 199 11.13 -7.95 1.04
N LEU A 200 11.66 -7.20 0.09
CA LEU A 200 10.90 -6.18 -0.62
C LEU A 200 11.04 -6.44 -2.10
N SER A 201 9.93 -6.38 -2.81
CA SER A 201 9.92 -6.38 -4.26
C SER A 201 8.91 -5.39 -4.79
N THR A 202 9.08 -5.00 -6.04
CA THR A 202 8.05 -4.26 -6.75
C THR A 202 7.19 -5.20 -7.56
N ILE A 203 5.91 -4.88 -7.64
CA ILE A 203 4.93 -5.61 -8.43
C ILE A 203 4.28 -4.64 -9.42
N SER A 204 4.20 -5.04 -10.68
CA SER A 204 3.58 -4.22 -11.72
C SER A 204 2.06 -4.25 -11.62
N ALA A 205 1.37 -3.27 -12.23
CA ALA A 205 -0.09 -3.30 -12.37
C ALA A 205 -0.59 -4.61 -12.98
N ALA A 206 0.11 -5.12 -14.00
CA ALA A 206 -0.24 -6.36 -14.68
C ALA A 206 -0.10 -7.56 -13.74
N ASP A 207 0.98 -7.62 -12.95
CA ASP A 207 1.22 -8.72 -12.00
C ASP A 207 0.23 -8.67 -10.83
N MET A 208 -0.11 -7.48 -10.33
CA MET A 208 -1.14 -7.34 -9.29
C MET A 208 -2.48 -7.88 -9.81
N ASN A 209 -2.90 -7.49 -11.02
CA ASN A 209 -4.10 -8.01 -11.68
C ASN A 209 -4.05 -9.53 -11.95
N GLN A 210 -2.93 -10.05 -12.45
CA GLN A 210 -2.78 -11.48 -12.79
C GLN A 210 -2.71 -12.37 -11.56
N SER A 211 -2.20 -11.85 -10.45
CA SER A 211 -2.12 -12.61 -9.19
C SER A 211 -3.48 -12.86 -8.53
N GLY A 212 -4.56 -12.28 -9.07
CA GLY A 212 -5.91 -12.38 -8.49
C GLY A 212 -6.03 -11.65 -7.15
N ARG A 213 -5.09 -10.75 -6.83
CA ARG A 213 -5.13 -9.96 -5.61
C ARG A 213 -6.24 -8.93 -5.72
N ALA A 214 -7.08 -8.86 -4.69
CA ALA A 214 -8.08 -7.82 -4.60
C ALA A 214 -7.37 -6.47 -4.39
N HIS A 215 -7.64 -5.47 -5.24
CA HIS A 215 -7.13 -4.12 -5.04
C HIS A 215 -8.11 -3.32 -4.21
N GLY A 216 -7.64 -2.51 -3.28
CA GLY A 216 -8.58 -1.73 -2.49
C GLY A 216 -8.01 -0.53 -1.81
N ALA A 217 -8.92 0.38 -1.48
CA ALA A 217 -8.63 1.58 -0.72
C ALA A 217 -9.41 1.54 0.60
N THR A 218 -8.83 2.15 1.63
CA THR A 218 -9.51 2.37 2.91
C THR A 218 -9.65 3.86 3.13
N GLY A 219 -10.86 4.31 3.42
CA GLY A 219 -11.15 5.72 3.61
C GLY A 219 -12.41 5.94 4.44
N SER A 220 -12.76 7.20 4.59
CA SER A 220 -14.05 7.61 5.17
C SER A 220 -15.11 7.71 4.08
N ILE A 221 -16.36 7.41 4.43
CA ILE A 221 -17.50 7.63 3.55
C ILE A 221 -17.96 9.08 3.67
N GLN A 222 -18.19 9.74 2.53
CA GLN A 222 -18.85 11.03 2.43
C GLN A 222 -19.93 10.99 1.35
N GLY A 223 -21.02 11.73 1.55
CA GLY A 223 -22.08 11.87 0.54
C GLY A 223 -22.70 10.54 0.12
N LEU A 224 -22.98 9.63 1.06
CA LEU A 224 -23.72 8.40 0.79
C LEU A 224 -25.09 8.71 0.19
N ASP A 225 -25.31 8.21 -1.02
CA ASP A 225 -26.58 8.23 -1.75
C ASP A 225 -27.05 6.78 -1.94
N THR A 226 -28.03 6.37 -1.14
CA THR A 226 -28.63 5.02 -1.19
C THR A 226 -29.69 4.88 -2.27
N ALA A 227 -30.08 5.96 -2.96
CA ALA A 227 -30.96 5.88 -4.12
C ALA A 227 -30.15 5.65 -5.40
N ALA A 228 -28.94 6.22 -5.47
CA ALA A 228 -28.02 6.02 -6.58
C ALA A 228 -27.02 4.86 -6.35
N ASP A 229 -27.04 4.22 -5.18
CA ASP A 229 -26.04 3.24 -4.73
C ASP A 229 -24.60 3.74 -4.89
N THR A 230 -24.33 4.98 -4.45
CA THR A 230 -23.00 5.58 -4.52
C THR A 230 -22.57 6.29 -3.24
N PHE A 231 -21.26 6.47 -3.08
CA PHE A 231 -20.69 7.39 -2.09
C PHE A 231 -19.30 7.87 -2.54
N GLN A 232 -18.80 8.94 -1.93
CA GLN A 232 -17.40 9.34 -2.03
C GLN A 232 -16.57 8.66 -0.94
N MET A 233 -15.59 7.84 -1.31
CA MET A 233 -14.55 7.38 -0.39
C MET A 233 -13.44 8.42 -0.37
N VAL A 234 -13.23 9.04 0.79
CA VAL A 234 -12.13 9.99 1.00
C VAL A 234 -11.01 9.32 1.78
N THR A 235 -9.85 9.21 1.14
CA THR A 235 -8.59 8.75 1.73
C THR A 235 -7.72 9.95 2.09
N SER A 236 -6.51 9.71 2.61
CA SER A 236 -5.56 10.79 2.91
C SER A 236 -5.06 11.53 1.66
N SER A 237 -5.06 10.87 0.50
CA SER A 237 -4.42 11.38 -0.73
C SER A 237 -5.36 11.53 -1.91
N ALA A 238 -6.56 10.95 -1.85
CA ALA A 238 -7.50 10.95 -2.97
C ALA A 238 -8.96 10.79 -2.51
N SER A 239 -9.88 11.17 -3.39
CA SER A 239 -11.31 10.88 -3.27
C SER A 239 -11.77 10.03 -4.45
N PHE A 240 -12.55 8.99 -4.18
CA PHE A 240 -13.07 8.05 -5.18
C PHE A 240 -14.58 8.02 -5.11
N THR A 241 -15.25 8.00 -6.27
CA THR A 241 -16.67 7.65 -6.31
C THR A 241 -16.80 6.14 -6.31
N VAL A 242 -17.40 5.59 -5.26
CA VAL A 242 -17.71 4.16 -5.15
C VAL A 242 -19.14 3.95 -5.62
N ASN A 243 -19.34 3.05 -6.57
CA ASN A 243 -20.66 2.57 -6.98
C ASN A 243 -20.82 1.13 -6.45
N TYR A 244 -21.86 0.90 -5.65
CA TYR A 244 -22.16 -0.40 -5.04
C TYR A 244 -23.48 -1.01 -5.54
N SER A 245 -24.06 -0.50 -6.63
CA SER A 245 -25.32 -0.99 -7.23
C SER A 245 -25.29 -2.48 -7.64
N GLY A 246 -24.08 -3.04 -7.84
CA GLY A 246 -23.90 -4.45 -8.16
C GLY A 246 -24.09 -5.40 -6.97
N ILE A 247 -24.19 -4.89 -5.74
CA ILE A 247 -24.31 -5.72 -4.54
C ILE A 247 -25.78 -5.99 -4.24
N LEU A 248 -26.19 -7.24 -4.46
CA LEU A 248 -27.56 -7.67 -4.18
C LEU A 248 -27.83 -7.69 -2.66
N PRO A 249 -28.99 -7.19 -2.19
CA PRO A 249 -29.39 -7.29 -0.79
C PRO A 249 -29.44 -8.72 -0.23
N SER A 250 -29.57 -9.73 -1.10
CA SER A 250 -29.52 -11.14 -0.72
C SER A 250 -28.11 -11.62 -0.35
N LEU A 251 -27.07 -10.96 -0.87
CA LEU A 251 -25.66 -11.27 -0.58
C LEU A 251 -25.14 -10.44 0.60
N GLN A 252 -25.56 -9.19 0.72
CA GLN A 252 -25.25 -8.31 1.85
C GLN A 252 -26.50 -7.60 2.36
N PRO A 253 -27.31 -8.24 3.21
CA PRO A 253 -28.47 -7.60 3.79
C PRO A 253 -28.06 -6.42 4.66
N ASN A 254 -28.82 -5.32 4.58
CA ASN A 254 -28.62 -4.08 5.33
C ASN A 254 -27.30 -3.33 5.02
N LEU A 255 -26.74 -3.49 3.81
CA LEU A 255 -25.54 -2.75 3.39
C LEU A 255 -25.72 -1.23 3.57
N ASP A 256 -26.84 -0.65 3.15
CA ASP A 256 -27.10 0.79 3.30
C ASP A 256 -27.04 1.25 4.75
N THR A 257 -27.60 0.45 5.67
CA THR A 257 -27.58 0.75 7.11
C THR A 257 -26.15 0.69 7.64
N LEU A 258 -25.35 -0.26 7.17
CA LEU A 258 -23.94 -0.39 7.52
C LEU A 258 -23.11 0.79 7.00
N LEU A 259 -23.28 1.17 5.74
CA LEU A 259 -22.60 2.32 5.13
C LEU A 259 -23.02 3.64 5.80
N PHE A 260 -24.30 3.81 6.11
CA PHE A 260 -24.79 4.97 6.84
C PHE A 260 -24.20 5.05 8.25
N THR A 261 -24.11 3.91 8.94
CA THR A 261 -23.45 3.82 10.26
C THR A 261 -21.98 4.18 10.16
N ALA A 262 -21.28 3.68 9.14
CA ALA A 262 -19.87 3.99 8.92
C ALA A 262 -19.65 5.48 8.63
N GLN A 263 -20.48 6.11 7.78
CA GLN A 263 -20.43 7.54 7.51
C GLN A 263 -20.66 8.36 8.80
N THR A 264 -21.76 8.11 9.51
CA THR A 264 -22.17 8.89 10.69
C THR A 264 -21.24 8.70 11.89
N SER A 265 -20.64 7.53 12.03
CA SER A 265 -19.68 7.22 13.10
C SER A 265 -18.22 7.48 12.70
N SER A 266 -17.99 7.95 11.47
CA SER A 266 -16.67 8.14 10.88
C SER A 266 -15.80 6.88 10.97
N PHE A 267 -16.39 5.70 10.76
CA PHE A 267 -15.64 4.47 10.68
C PHE A 267 -14.94 4.37 9.32
N PRO A 268 -13.66 3.94 9.29
CA PRO A 268 -12.99 3.66 8.04
C PRO A 268 -13.68 2.46 7.37
N VAL A 269 -13.85 2.54 6.06
CA VAL A 269 -14.38 1.49 5.20
C VAL A 269 -13.33 1.13 4.17
N SER A 270 -13.10 -0.16 4.01
CA SER A 270 -12.29 -0.70 2.93
C SER A 270 -13.19 -1.07 1.76
N VAL A 271 -12.80 -0.72 0.54
CA VAL A 271 -13.47 -1.16 -0.70
C VAL A 271 -12.45 -1.93 -1.52
N LEU A 272 -12.84 -3.11 -1.99
CA LEU A 272 -12.00 -4.01 -2.76
C LEU A 272 -12.54 -4.13 -4.20
N THR A 273 -11.70 -4.47 -5.17
CA THR A 273 -12.04 -4.78 -6.57
C THR A 273 -11.92 -6.26 -6.81
#